data_AF-A0A1B9NN09-F1
#
_entry.id   AF-A0A1B9NN09-F1
#
_cell.length_a   1.000
_cell.length_b   1.000
_cell.length_c   1.000
_cell.angle_alpha   90.00
_cell.angle_beta   90.00
_cell.angle_gamma   90.00
#
_symmetry.space_group_name_H-M   'P 1'
#
loop_
_entity.id
_entity.type
_entity.pdbx_description
1 polymer ?
#
loop_
_entity_poly.entity_id
_entity_poly.type
_entity_poly.pdbx_seq_one_letter_code
_entity_poly.pdbx_strand_id
1 'polypeptide(L)'
;MYESQNLTDKQIYNYAEELAGQPLTKVRDGIYTARLQDGTNITLRNVSSSNTGARWTIDIRNSPTLTNLYRGLRTGAEIKFR
;
A
#
# COMPACT_ATOMS: atom_id res chain seq x y z
N MET A 1 -13.36 -2.17 14.70
CA MET A 1 -12.03 -2.41 14.12
C MET A 1 -12.24 -3.24 12.87
N TYR A 2 -11.63 -2.89 11.73
CA TYR A 2 -11.74 -3.71 10.51
C TYR A 2 -10.84 -4.94 10.68
N GLU A 3 -11.39 -6.15 10.62
CA GLU A 3 -10.63 -7.38 10.81
C GLU A 3 -9.87 -7.75 9.53
N SER A 4 -8.73 -7.09 9.30
CA SER A 4 -7.83 -7.42 8.18
C SER A 4 -7.39 -8.88 8.17
N GLN A 5 -7.48 -9.57 9.31
CA GLN A 5 -7.07 -10.96 9.51
C GLN A 5 -7.84 -11.93 8.61
N ASN A 6 -9.08 -11.59 8.25
CA ASN A 6 -9.93 -12.45 7.41
C ASN A 6 -9.72 -12.21 5.91
N LEU A 7 -8.91 -11.23 5.52
CA LEU A 7 -8.61 -10.99 4.11
C LEU A 7 -7.55 -11.96 3.61
N THR A 8 -7.85 -12.65 2.50
CA THR A 8 -6.87 -13.43 1.76
C THR A 8 -5.82 -12.54 1.10
N ASP A 9 -4.66 -13.10 0.76
CA ASP A 9 -3.61 -12.35 0.02
C ASP A 9 -4.15 -11.75 -1.28
N LYS A 10 -5.01 -12.49 -1.97
CA LYS A 10 -5.65 -12.05 -3.21
C LYS A 10 -6.58 -10.84 -2.99
N GLN A 11 -7.35 -10.81 -1.89
CA GLN A 11 -8.19 -9.67 -1.57
C GLN A 11 -7.36 -8.42 -1.23
N ILE A 12 -6.26 -8.59 -0.50
CA ILE A 12 -5.34 -7.48 -0.19
C ILE A 12 -4.69 -6.96 -1.49
N TYR A 13 -4.28 -7.85 -2.38
CA TYR A 13 -3.73 -7.51 -3.68
C TYR A 13 -4.74 -6.72 -4.53
N ASN A 14 -5.97 -7.23 -4.66
CA ASN A 14 -7.04 -6.57 -5.41
C ASN A 14 -7.36 -5.17 -4.83
N TYR A 15 -7.40 -5.05 -3.50
CA TYR A 15 -7.61 -3.76 -2.85
C TYR A 15 -6.50 -2.75 -3.18
N ALA A 16 -5.25 -3.21 -3.28
CA ALA A 16 -4.13 -2.34 -3.66
C ALA A 16 -4.23 -1.87 -5.13
N GLU A 17 -4.74 -2.71 -6.04
CA GLU A 17 -5.03 -2.32 -7.44
C GLU A 17 -6.22 -1.35 -7.53
N GLU A 18 -7.28 -1.58 -6.74
CA GLU A 18 -8.42 -0.67 -6.64
C GLU A 18 -8.00 0.71 -6.13
N LEU A 19 -7.17 0.75 -5.08
CA LEU A 19 -6.60 2.00 -4.57
C LEU A 19 -5.72 2.72 -5.61
N ALA A 20 -5.00 1.96 -6.44
CA ALA A 20 -4.17 2.53 -7.50
C ALA A 20 -4.98 2.96 -8.73
N GLY A 21 -6.21 2.47 -8.90
CA GLY A 21 -7.00 2.63 -10.12
C GLY A 21 -6.37 1.97 -11.35
N GLN A 22 -5.38 1.08 -11.16
CA GLN A 22 -4.68 0.38 -12.22
C GLN A 22 -3.97 -0.89 -11.68
N PRO A 23 -3.63 -1.86 -12.56
CA PRO A 23 -2.89 -3.05 -12.14
C PRO A 23 -1.52 -2.71 -11.53
N LEU A 24 -1.10 -3.48 -10.53
CA LEU A 24 0.25 -3.36 -9.98
C LEU A 24 1.25 -4.15 -10.82
N THR A 25 2.43 -3.59 -11.01
CA THR A 25 3.56 -4.28 -11.63
C THR A 25 4.37 -5.03 -10.57
N LYS A 26 4.60 -6.33 -10.77
CA LYS A 26 5.48 -7.12 -9.90
C LYS A 26 6.93 -6.68 -10.10
N VAL A 27 7.58 -6.21 -9.04
CA VAL A 27 9.01 -5.86 -9.05
C VAL A 27 9.84 -7.08 -8.65
N ARG A 28 9.39 -7.79 -7.62
CA ARG A 28 9.94 -9.08 -7.16
C ARG A 28 8.90 -9.81 -6.32
N ASP A 29 9.18 -11.05 -5.93
CA ASP A 29 8.27 -11.79 -5.04
C ASP A 29 7.97 -10.99 -3.78
N GLY A 30 6.67 -10.86 -3.49
CA GLY A 30 6.18 -10.08 -2.37
C GLY A 30 6.28 -8.55 -2.52
N ILE A 31 6.67 -7.99 -3.67
CA ILE A 31 6.68 -6.54 -3.90
C ILE A 31 6.07 -6.18 -5.25
N TYR A 32 5.02 -5.37 -5.20
CA TYR A 32 4.24 -4.91 -6.35
C TYR A 32 4.04 -3.40 -6.27
N THR A 33 4.10 -2.71 -7.42
CA THR A 33 4.09 -1.24 -7.45
C THR A 33 3.24 -0.67 -8.58
N ALA A 34 2.68 0.51 -8.34
CA ALA A 34 2.11 1.36 -9.37
C ALA A 34 2.58 2.81 -9.16
N ARG A 35 2.91 3.50 -10.26
CA ARG A 35 3.18 4.93 -10.26
C ARG A 35 2.05 5.64 -10.98
N LEU A 36 1.37 6.55 -10.29
CA LEU A 36 0.26 7.32 -10.84
C LEU A 36 0.78 8.56 -11.58
N GLN A 37 -0.07 9.15 -12.41
CA GLN A 37 0.27 10.33 -13.22
C GLN A 37 0.64 11.55 -12.36
N ASP A 38 0.06 11.67 -11.17
CA ASP A 38 0.34 12.76 -10.22
C ASP A 38 1.66 12.57 -9.43
N GLY A 39 2.40 11.48 -9.72
CA GLY A 39 3.66 11.14 -9.07
C GLY A 39 3.51 10.27 -7.82
N THR A 40 2.27 9.96 -7.40
CA THR A 40 2.01 9.03 -6.29
C THR A 40 2.58 7.65 -6.61
N ASN A 41 3.35 7.09 -5.67
CA ASN A 41 3.81 5.71 -5.73
C ASN A 41 3.01 4.87 -4.73
N ILE A 42 2.36 3.83 -5.21
CA ILE A 42 1.71 2.80 -4.40
C ILE A 42 2.59 1.56 -4.44
N THR A 43 2.94 1.04 -3.27
CA THR A 43 3.74 -0.20 -3.13
C THR A 43 3.02 -1.16 -2.20
N LEU A 44 2.61 -2.31 -2.72
CA LEU A 44 2.17 -3.45 -1.92
C LEU A 44 3.39 -4.32 -1.62
N ARG A 45 3.71 -4.51 -0.35
CA ARG A 45 4.83 -5.32 0.12
C ARG A 45 4.43 -6.35 1.17
N ASN A 46 4.85 -7.59 0.99
CA ASN A 46 4.85 -8.62 2.00
C ASN A 46 6.10 -8.40 2.87
N VAL A 47 5.91 -7.93 4.10
CA VAL A 47 7.01 -7.57 4.99
C VAL A 47 7.09 -8.62 6.10
N SER A 48 7.72 -9.75 5.80
CA SER A 48 7.96 -10.83 6.76
C SER A 48 8.81 -10.41 7.98
N SER A 49 9.42 -9.22 7.96
CA SER A 49 10.35 -8.73 8.99
C SER A 49 9.86 -7.52 9.80
N SER A 50 8.58 -7.12 9.71
CA SER A 50 8.11 -5.97 10.51
C SER A 50 7.80 -6.36 11.96
N ASN A 51 8.32 -5.60 12.93
CA ASN A 51 7.95 -5.66 14.36
C ASN A 51 6.46 -5.36 14.62
N THR A 52 5.65 -5.16 13.56
CA THR A 52 4.25 -4.76 13.63
C THR A 52 3.25 -5.89 13.39
N GLY A 53 3.74 -7.09 13.02
CA GLY A 53 2.90 -8.27 12.77
C GLY A 53 2.06 -8.19 11.49
N ALA A 54 2.31 -7.22 10.62
CA ALA A 54 1.60 -7.10 9.34
C ALA A 54 2.12 -8.11 8.33
N ARG A 55 1.23 -8.89 7.72
CA ARG A 55 1.51 -9.80 6.61
C ARG A 55 1.72 -9.05 5.30
N TRP A 56 0.95 -7.99 5.08
CA TRP A 56 1.09 -7.08 3.95
C TRP A 56 1.01 -5.62 4.39
N THR A 57 1.72 -4.75 3.69
CA THR A 57 1.63 -3.30 3.86
C THR A 57 1.48 -2.63 2.50
N ILE A 58 0.54 -1.69 2.38
CA ILE A 58 0.46 -0.76 1.25
C ILE A 58 1.11 0.55 1.69
N ASP A 59 2.20 0.92 1.03
CA ASP A 59 2.80 2.25 1.18
C ASP A 59 2.25 3.18 0.10
N ILE A 60 1.82 4.38 0.49
CA ILE A 60 1.44 5.45 -0.43
C ILE A 60 2.42 6.60 -0.22
N ARG A 61 3.29 6.86 -1.21
CA ARG A 61 4.34 7.90 -1.12
C ARG A 61 4.21 8.91 -2.24
N ASN A 62 4.78 10.10 -2.02
CA ASN A 62 4.82 11.20 -2.99
C ASN A 62 3.45 11.63 -3.51
N SER A 63 2.40 11.48 -2.68
CA SER A 63 1.05 11.89 -3.07
C SER A 63 0.85 13.40 -2.80
N PRO A 64 0.59 14.21 -3.84
CA PRO A 64 0.24 15.62 -3.65
C PRO A 64 -1.04 15.76 -2.81
N THR A 65 -2.01 14.88 -3.01
CA THR A 65 -3.28 14.84 -2.25
C THR A 65 -3.04 14.67 -0.76
N LEU A 66 -2.25 13.66 -0.35
CA LEU A 66 -1.94 13.44 1.07
C LEU A 66 -1.12 14.59 1.67
N THR A 67 -0.16 15.11 0.89
CA THR A 67 0.69 16.24 1.29
C THR A 67 -0.12 17.50 1.57
N ASN A 68 -1.16 17.75 0.76
CA ASN A 68 -2.05 18.90 0.91
C ASN A 68 -3.08 18.70 2.03
N LEU A 69 -3.50 17.45 2.28
CA LEU A 69 -4.49 17.13 3.31
C LEU A 69 -3.93 17.31 4.73
N TYR A 70 -2.74 16.77 5.02
CA TYR A 70 -2.16 16.83 6.36
C TYR A 70 -0.63 16.87 6.31
N ARG A 71 -0.02 17.82 7.03
CA ARG A 71 1.46 17.96 7.07
C ARG A 71 2.17 16.68 7.53
N GLY A 72 1.56 15.90 8.42
CA GLY A 72 2.12 14.64 8.89
C GLY A 72 2.11 13.51 7.86
N LEU A 73 1.39 13.65 6.73
CA LEU A 73 1.38 12.68 5.63
C LEU A 73 2.36 13.03 4.50
N ARG A 74 3.20 14.05 4.67
CA ARG A 74 4.24 14.41 3.68
C ARG A 74 5.21 13.27 3.37
N THR A 75 5.46 12.40 4.34
CA THR A 75 6.32 11.21 4.17
C THR A 75 5.56 10.01 3.58
N GLY A 76 4.25 10.14 3.39
CA GLY A 76 3.35 9.08 2.93
C GLY A 76 2.43 8.53 4.02
N ALA A 77 1.66 7.51 3.63
CA ALA A 77 0.78 6.74 4.50
C ALA A 77 1.08 5.24 4.36
N GLU A 78 0.79 4.47 5.41
CA GLU A 78 0.88 3.01 5.40
C GLU A 78 -0.46 2.39 5.80
N ILE A 79 -0.93 1.40 5.04
CA ILE A 79 -2.08 0.55 5.40
C ILE A 79 -1.54 -0.84 5.71
N LYS A 80 -1.76 -1.31 6.94
CA LYS A 80 -1.21 -2.59 7.42
C LYS A 80 -2.31 -3.64 7.55
N PHE A 81 -2.06 -4.80 6.94
CA PHE A 81 -2.92 -5.98 7.04
C PHE A 81 -2.26 -6.98 7.96
N ARG A 82 -2.82 -7.11 9.16
CA ARG A 82 -2.45 -8.13 10.15
C ARG A 82 -3.30 -9.36 9.95
#